data_AF-A0A816B7C6-F1
#
_entry.id   AF-A0A816B7C6-F1
#
_cell.length_a   1.000
_cell.length_b   1.000
_cell.length_c   1.000
_cell.angle_alpha   90.00
_cell.angle_beta   90.00
_cell.angle_gamma   90.00
#
_symmetry.space_group_name_H-M   'P 1'
#
loop_
_entity.id
_entity.type
_entity.pdbx_description
1 polymer ?
#
loop_
_entity_poly.entity_id
_entity_poly.type
_entity_poly.pdbx_seq_one_letter_code
_entity_poly.pdbx_strand_id
1 'polypeptide(L)'
;MPQRRKFINKKKAITFQLVHRSQHDPLIADDAAGEHVLVPLNNDQRKVEQRKYGIDYDDDYDYLQHLRDPCAPPEEYSVHVN
;
A
#
# COMPACT_ATOMS: atom_id res chain seq x y z
N MET A 1 -5.24 -17.96 38.28
CA MET A 1 -4.49 -18.53 37.14
C MET A 1 -3.19 -17.75 36.98
N PRO A 2 -2.01 -18.38 36.97
CA PRO A 2 -0.74 -17.68 36.75
C PRO A 2 -0.65 -17.20 35.29
N GLN A 3 -0.36 -15.92 35.10
CA GLN A 3 -0.15 -15.34 33.76
C GLN A 3 1.19 -15.85 33.19
N ARG A 4 1.15 -16.47 32.01
CA ARG A 4 2.37 -16.98 31.35
C ARG A 4 3.21 -15.80 30.86
N ARG A 5 4.53 -15.87 31.08
CA ARG A 5 5.47 -14.87 30.57
C ARG A 5 5.43 -14.86 29.05
N LYS A 6 5.41 -13.66 28.45
CA LYS A 6 5.40 -13.51 26.99
C LYS A 6 6.75 -13.98 26.45
N PHE A 7 6.74 -15.00 25.59
CA PHE A 7 7.92 -15.59 24.98
C PHE A 7 8.70 -14.61 24.09
N ILE A 8 7.99 -13.66 23.44
CA ILE A 8 8.58 -12.70 22.49
C ILE A 8 8.22 -11.26 22.88
N ASN A 9 9.19 -10.36 22.74
CA ASN A 9 8.99 -8.93 22.86
C ASN A 9 8.52 -8.32 21.52
N LYS A 10 7.22 -8.04 21.41
CA LYS A 10 6.58 -7.52 20.18
C LYS A 10 7.19 -6.21 19.65
N LYS A 11 7.75 -5.35 20.50
CA LYS A 11 8.29 -4.04 20.08
C LYS A 11 9.63 -4.13 19.36
N LYS A 12 10.38 -5.22 19.59
CA LYS A 12 11.69 -5.47 18.97
C LYS A 12 11.64 -6.63 17.97
N ALA A 13 10.48 -7.25 17.80
CA ALA A 13 10.32 -8.40 16.94
C ALA A 13 10.17 -7.97 15.48
N ILE A 14 10.80 -8.71 14.58
CA ILE A 14 10.61 -8.59 13.13
C ILE A 14 9.48 -9.53 12.74
N THR A 15 8.58 -9.05 11.89
CA THR A 15 7.45 -9.85 11.38
C THR A 15 7.75 -10.30 9.97
N PHE A 16 7.49 -11.58 9.69
CA PHE A 16 7.64 -12.15 8.36
C PHE A 16 6.28 -12.64 7.86
N GLN A 17 6.04 -12.47 6.57
CA GLN A 17 4.95 -13.08 5.86
C GLN A 17 5.46 -14.37 5.20
N LEU A 18 4.71 -15.45 5.36
CA LEU A 18 4.96 -16.71 4.65
C LEU A 18 4.30 -16.61 3.27
N VAL A 19 5.11 -16.68 2.20
CA VAL A 19 4.66 -16.54 0.80
C VAL A 19 5.18 -17.72 -0.03
N HIS A 20 4.46 -18.13 -1.07
CA HIS A 20 4.96 -19.12 -2.04
C HIS A 20 6.22 -18.61 -2.76
N ARG A 21 7.11 -19.53 -3.13
CA ARG A 21 8.29 -19.17 -3.92
C ARG A 21 7.87 -18.60 -5.27
N SER A 22 8.68 -17.68 -5.80
CA SER A 22 8.50 -17.16 -7.16
C SER A 22 8.72 -18.26 -8.18
N GLN A 23 7.99 -18.24 -9.29
CA GLN A 23 8.25 -19.11 -10.44
C GLN A 23 9.64 -18.90 -11.06
N HIS A 24 10.26 -17.74 -10.80
CA HIS A 24 11.64 -17.43 -11.21
C HIS A 24 12.68 -17.66 -10.09
N ASP A 25 12.31 -18.32 -8.98
CA ASP A 25 13.27 -18.72 -7.94
C ASP A 25 14.09 -19.94 -8.44
N PRO A 26 15.43 -19.86 -8.55
CA PRO A 26 16.26 -20.97 -9.01
C PRO A 26 16.11 -22.26 -8.20
N LEU A 27 15.73 -22.14 -6.93
CA LEU A 27 15.62 -23.26 -6.00
C LEU A 27 14.21 -23.86 -5.95
N ILE A 28 13.28 -23.45 -6.83
CA ILE A 28 11.90 -23.93 -6.83
C ILE A 28 11.77 -25.44 -7.07
N ALA A 29 12.71 -26.03 -7.82
CA ALA A 29 12.74 -27.45 -8.13
C ALA A 29 13.53 -28.28 -7.12
N ASP A 30 14.11 -27.66 -6.09
CA ASP A 30 14.84 -28.36 -5.04
C ASP A 30 13.86 -28.81 -3.94
N ASP A 31 13.58 -30.11 -3.88
CA ASP A 31 12.67 -30.72 -2.90
C ASP A 31 13.13 -30.51 -1.44
N ALA A 32 14.41 -30.24 -1.20
CA ALA A 32 14.91 -29.90 0.13
C ALA A 32 14.58 -28.45 0.53
N ALA A 33 14.37 -27.57 -0.45
CA ALA A 33 14.07 -26.16 -0.25
C ALA A 33 12.55 -25.96 -0.28
N GLY A 34 11.92 -26.15 0.90
CA GLY A 34 10.47 -26.17 1.07
C GLY A 34 9.67 -25.06 0.36
N GLU A 35 8.37 -25.30 0.17
CA GLU A 35 7.48 -24.55 -0.73
C GLU A 35 7.32 -23.04 -0.45
N HIS A 36 7.63 -22.58 0.77
CA HIS A 36 7.39 -21.20 1.17
C HIS A 36 8.66 -20.49 1.64
N VAL A 37 8.71 -19.18 1.38
CA VAL A 37 9.78 -18.28 1.79
C VAL A 37 9.23 -17.23 2.76
N LEU A 38 10.05 -16.83 3.73
CA LEU A 38 9.74 -15.76 4.68
C LEU A 38 10.15 -14.40 4.12
N VAL A 39 9.17 -13.52 3.91
CA VAL A 39 9.39 -12.15 3.44
C VAL A 39 9.22 -11.18 4.62
N PRO A 40 10.20 -10.32 4.93
CA PRO A 40 10.06 -9.36 6.03
C PRO A 40 8.98 -8.32 5.71
N LEU A 41 8.08 -8.10 6.66
CA LEU A 41 7.04 -7.09 6.54
C LEU A 41 7.55 -5.74 7.07
N ASN A 42 8.16 -4.94 6.20
CA ASN A 42 8.66 -3.61 6.53
C ASN A 42 7.54 -2.57 6.46
N ASN A 43 6.79 -2.43 7.54
CA ASN A 43 5.73 -1.42 7.64
C ASN A 43 6.25 0.01 7.45
N ASP A 44 7.51 0.27 7.78
CA ASP A 44 8.11 1.60 7.68
C ASP A 44 8.38 2.02 6.23
N GLN A 45 8.86 1.10 5.38
CA GLN A 45 9.07 1.37 3.95
C GLN A 45 7.76 1.74 3.26
N ARG A 46 6.68 1.00 3.57
CA ARG A 46 5.34 1.27 3.03
C ARG A 46 4.82 2.66 3.40
N LYS A 47 5.08 3.12 4.64
CA LYS A 47 4.72 4.47 5.09
C LYS A 47 5.55 5.56 4.43
N VAL A 48 6.85 5.31 4.22
CA VAL A 48 7.73 6.26 3.51
C VAL A 48 7.28 6.44 2.07
N GLU A 49 6.92 5.37 1.37
CA GLU A 49 6.37 5.45 0.01
C GLU A 49 5.03 6.17 -0.03
N GLN A 50 4.11 5.87 0.89
CA GLN A 50 2.82 6.58 0.98
C GLN A 50 3.02 8.09 1.11
N ARG A 51 3.92 8.52 2.00
CA ARG A 51 4.27 9.92 2.19
C ARG A 51 4.95 10.54 0.97
N LYS A 52 5.79 9.77 0.25
CA LYS A 52 6.43 10.22 -1.00
C LYS A 52 5.40 10.51 -2.09
N TYR A 53 4.36 9.70 -2.18
CA TYR A 53 3.30 9.83 -3.19
C TYR A 53 2.08 10.63 -2.71
N GLY A 54 2.11 11.16 -1.49
CA GLY A 54 1.00 11.95 -0.92
C GLY A 54 -0.29 11.16 -0.75
N ILE A 55 -0.21 9.82 -0.62
CA ILE A 55 -1.39 8.95 -0.44
C ILE A 55 -2.06 9.20 0.91
N ASP A 56 -1.31 9.74 1.88
CA ASP A 56 -1.79 10.12 3.22
C ASP A 56 -2.42 11.52 3.29
N TYR A 57 -2.48 12.26 2.17
CA TYR A 57 -3.09 13.58 2.13
C TYR A 57 -4.60 13.44 1.90
N ASP A 58 -5.40 13.59 2.96
CA ASP A 58 -6.83 13.89 2.87
C ASP A 58 -6.95 15.38 2.51
N ASP A 59 -7.06 15.67 1.21
CA ASP A 59 -7.19 17.05 0.70
C ASP A 59 -8.64 17.55 0.66
N ASP A 60 -9.60 16.77 1.18
CA ASP A 60 -11.05 17.01 1.12
C ASP A 60 -11.54 17.44 -0.29
N TYR A 61 -10.76 17.16 -1.34
CA TYR A 61 -10.99 17.72 -2.66
C TYR A 61 -12.03 16.89 -3.39
N ASP A 62 -13.19 17.49 -3.63
CA ASP A 62 -14.23 16.84 -4.43
C ASP A 62 -13.83 16.84 -5.90
N TYR A 63 -13.15 15.77 -6.33
CA TYR A 63 -12.77 15.53 -7.73
C TYR A 63 -13.97 15.54 -8.69
N LEU A 64 -15.21 15.36 -8.20
CA LEU A 64 -16.43 15.42 -9.02
C LEU A 64 -16.92 16.85 -9.25
N GLN A 65 -16.44 17.86 -8.52
CA GLN A 65 -16.82 19.26 -8.71
C GLN A 65 -16.44 19.82 -10.10
N HIS A 66 -15.42 19.25 -10.74
CA HIS A 66 -14.99 19.64 -12.10
C HIS A 66 -15.63 18.78 -13.18
N LEU A 67 -16.37 17.74 -12.79
CA LEU A 67 -17.10 16.93 -13.73
C LEU A 67 -18.31 17.75 -14.17
N ARG A 68 -18.39 18.00 -15.48
CA ARG A 68 -19.55 18.70 -16.03
C ARG A 68 -20.79 17.85 -15.81
N ASP A 69 -21.82 18.44 -15.23
CA ASP A 69 -23.14 17.84 -15.20
C ASP A 69 -23.55 17.49 -16.64
N PRO A 70 -23.98 16.25 -16.92
CA PRO A 70 -24.40 15.86 -18.27
C PRO A 70 -25.65 16.62 -18.75
N CYS A 71 -26.31 17.35 -17.84
CA CYS A 71 -27.51 18.15 -18.10
C CYS A 71 -27.26 19.67 -18.08
N ALA A 72 -26.04 20.13 -17.79
CA ALA A 72 -25.75 21.56 -17.80
C ALA A 72 -25.50 22.07 -19.24
N PRO A 73 -26.09 23.22 -19.62
CA PRO A 73 -25.76 23.85 -20.89
C PRO A 73 -24.26 24.25 -20.91
N PRO A 74 -23.56 24.12 -22.05
CA PRO A 74 -22.15 24.48 -22.11
C PRO A 74 -21.97 25.98 -21.85
N GLU A 75 -21.23 26.34 -20.80
CA GLU A 75 -20.86 27.73 -20.54
C GLU A 75 -19.95 28.24 -21.67
N GLU A 76 -20.44 29.24 -22.42
CA GLU A 76 -19.65 29.97 -23.40
C GLU A 76 -18.60 30.83 -22.68
N TYR A 77 -17.33 30.55 -22.95
CA TYR A 77 -16.20 31.38 -22.54
C TYR A 77 -16.31 32.74 -23.24
N SER A 78 -16.73 33.78 -22.51
CA SER A 78 -16.67 35.17 -23.00
C SER A 78 -15.22 35.63 -23.04
N VAL A 79 -14.60 35.52 -24.21
CA VAL A 79 -13.30 36.13 -24.51
C VAL A 79 -13.49 37.65 -24.49
N HIS A 80 -13.12 38.30 -23.39
CA HIS A 80 -12.98 39.75 -23.36
C HIS A 80 -11.76 40.11 -24.22
N VAL A 81 -12.00 40.65 -25.40
CA VAL A 81 -10.99 41.30 -26.24
C VAL A 81 -11.05 42.80 -25.95
N ASN A 82 -9.92 43.37 -25.53
CA ASN A 82 -9.75 44.79 -25.26
C ASN A 82 -9.84 45.65 -26.53
#